data_AF-A0A2V2ER68-F1
#
_entry.id   AF-A0A2V2ER68-F1
#
_cell.length_a   1.000
_cell.length_b   1.000
_cell.length_c   1.000
_cell.angle_alpha   90.00
_cell.angle_beta   90.00
_cell.angle_gamma   90.00
#
_symmetry.space_group_name_H-M   'P 1'
#
loop_
_entity.id
_entity.type
_entity.pdbx_description
1 polymer ?
#
loop_
_entity_poly.entity_id
_entity_poly.type
_entity_poly.pdbx_seq_one_letter_code
_entity_poly.pdbx_strand_id
1 'polypeptide(L)'
;MEKIWSKELLGEKNISLAFVYKAESKKELSLRLAASNEYQVFCNGNFTAYGPMRSAHRYSHVRTYKLSPDECGRVCAAVIVCGAQINSFDRVNEPPFFAAELLSDDKIIARSSDFKAYRLTDRLQKVQRYSFQRTFTESYKLTEDREALLKGNECGLPAVCTEQTEGNTLLSDGGLSEPDYHFVCGVPVESGNAFTDPERKVVYDRSLTGIGCAPAFLRFPMEELEEVLVDEAGKIVCRPDD
;
A
#
# COMPACT_ATOMS: atom_id res chain seq x y z
N MET A 1 -3.34 -4.98 -20.51
CA MET A 1 -3.92 -4.89 -19.16
C MET A 1 -4.84 -3.69 -19.05
N GLU A 2 -6.10 -3.93 -18.69
CA GLU A 2 -7.09 -2.92 -18.30
C GLU A 2 -6.66 -2.23 -16.99
N LYS A 3 -6.87 -0.92 -16.88
CA LYS A 3 -6.59 -0.15 -15.67
C LYS A 3 -7.91 0.18 -14.99
N ILE A 4 -8.05 -0.17 -13.72
CA ILE A 4 -9.27 0.07 -12.94
C ILE A 4 -8.95 0.79 -11.63
N TRP A 5 -9.93 1.53 -11.13
CA TRP A 5 -9.93 2.08 -9.78
C TRP A 5 -11.37 2.30 -9.30
N SER A 6 -11.56 2.63 -8.03
CA SER A 6 -12.86 3.05 -7.53
C SER A 6 -13.15 4.50 -7.92
N LYS A 7 -14.22 4.72 -8.68
CA LYS A 7 -14.66 6.07 -9.10
C LYS A 7 -14.84 7.02 -7.92
N GLU A 8 -15.50 6.53 -6.88
CA GLU A 8 -15.85 7.28 -5.68
C GLU A 8 -14.60 7.73 -4.91
N LEU A 9 -13.49 7.00 -5.05
CA LEU A 9 -12.24 7.26 -4.34
C LEU A 9 -11.16 7.84 -5.26
N LEU A 10 -11.48 8.14 -6.52
CA LEU A 10 -10.54 8.68 -7.50
C LEU A 10 -10.12 10.13 -7.18
N GLY A 11 -10.92 10.89 -6.42
CA GLY A 11 -10.55 12.24 -5.95
C GLY A 11 -9.84 12.25 -4.59
N GLU A 12 -9.76 11.10 -3.92
CA GLU A 12 -9.37 11.00 -2.51
C GLU A 12 -7.88 10.73 -2.32
N LYS A 13 -7.28 11.39 -1.34
CA LYS A 13 -5.86 11.19 -0.99
C LYS A 13 -5.71 10.04 -0.01
N ASN A 14 -4.55 9.39 -0.05
CA ASN A 14 -4.13 8.39 0.92
C ASN A 14 -5.09 7.20 1.07
N ILE A 15 -5.62 6.70 -0.05
CA ILE A 15 -6.52 5.54 -0.07
C ILE A 15 -5.69 4.27 -0.25
N SER A 16 -6.11 3.16 0.38
CA SER A 16 -5.57 1.83 0.07
C SER A 16 -6.72 0.89 -0.29
N LEU A 17 -6.61 0.24 -1.45
CA LEU A 17 -7.57 -0.75 -1.92
C LEU A 17 -6.89 -2.12 -2.01
N ALA A 18 -7.58 -3.17 -1.56
CA ALA A 18 -7.17 -4.54 -1.79
C ALA A 18 -7.99 -5.13 -2.95
N PHE A 19 -7.30 -5.70 -3.94
CA PHE A 19 -7.87 -6.41 -5.07
C PHE A 19 -7.64 -7.90 -4.89
N VAL A 20 -8.71 -8.69 -4.85
CA VAL A 20 -8.66 -10.10 -4.48
C VAL A 20 -9.33 -10.97 -5.56
N TYR A 21 -8.62 -11.99 -6.01
CA TYR A 21 -9.13 -13.00 -6.92
C TYR A 21 -8.78 -14.40 -6.42
N LYS A 22 -9.75 -15.32 -6.53
CA LYS A 22 -9.58 -16.73 -6.16
C LYS A 22 -9.64 -17.61 -7.39
N ALA A 23 -8.69 -18.53 -7.49
CA ALA A 23 -8.60 -19.53 -8.54
C ALA A 23 -8.35 -20.91 -7.95
N GLU A 24 -8.64 -21.94 -8.74
CA GLU A 24 -8.17 -23.30 -8.49
C GLU A 24 -7.15 -23.67 -9.57
N SER A 25 -6.00 -24.20 -9.17
CA SER A 25 -4.94 -24.62 -10.06
C SER A 25 -4.06 -25.68 -9.38
N LYS A 26 -3.68 -26.71 -10.15
CA LYS A 26 -2.68 -27.70 -9.71
C LYS A 26 -1.23 -27.27 -10.00
N LYS A 27 -1.06 -26.14 -10.68
CA LYS A 27 0.23 -25.59 -11.09
C LYS A 27 0.33 -24.13 -10.67
N GLU A 28 1.55 -23.62 -10.64
CA GLU A 28 1.83 -22.22 -10.38
C GLU A 28 1.13 -21.30 -11.40
N LEU A 29 0.58 -20.20 -10.90
CA LEU A 29 0.00 -19.13 -11.71
C LEU A 29 0.97 -17.96 -11.80
N SER A 30 0.83 -17.15 -12.85
CA SER A 30 1.63 -15.93 -13.04
C SER A 30 0.73 -14.70 -12.96
N LEU A 31 0.95 -13.84 -11.98
CA LEU A 31 0.27 -12.55 -11.83
C LEU A 31 1.10 -11.46 -12.51
N ARG A 32 0.65 -10.97 -13.66
CA ARG A 32 1.17 -9.74 -14.27
C ARG A 32 0.47 -8.54 -13.64
N LEU A 33 1.21 -7.57 -13.15
CA LEU A 33 0.69 -6.46 -12.36
C LEU A 33 1.41 -5.14 -12.67
N ALA A 34 0.66 -4.04 -12.69
CA ALA A 34 1.15 -2.67 -12.60
C ALA A 34 0.19 -1.78 -11.78
N ALA A 35 0.75 -0.77 -11.12
CA ALA A 35 0.01 0.30 -10.45
C ALA A 35 0.79 1.63 -10.56
N SER A 36 0.17 2.76 -10.22
CA SER A 36 0.83 4.08 -10.21
C SER A 36 1.65 4.34 -8.94
N ASN A 37 1.11 3.99 -7.78
CA ASN A 37 1.80 4.04 -6.49
C ASN A 37 2.04 2.62 -5.97
N GLU A 38 2.36 2.51 -4.69
CA GLU A 38 2.86 1.28 -4.09
C GLU A 38 1.83 0.16 -4.09
N TYR A 39 2.30 -1.07 -4.19
CA TYR A 39 1.52 -2.25 -3.95
C TYR A 39 2.27 -3.31 -3.14
N GLN A 40 1.49 -4.19 -2.51
CA GLN A 40 1.96 -5.42 -1.90
C GLN A 40 1.18 -6.59 -2.50
N VAL A 41 1.88 -7.67 -2.83
CA VAL A 41 1.31 -8.90 -3.39
C VAL A 41 1.33 -9.99 -2.33
N PHE A 42 0.21 -10.70 -2.19
CA PHE A 42 0.06 -11.83 -1.31
C PHE A 42 -0.50 -13.04 -2.08
N CYS A 43 0.04 -14.21 -1.78
CA CYS A 43 -0.44 -15.50 -2.26
C CYS A 43 -0.93 -16.34 -1.08
N ASN A 44 -2.23 -16.64 -1.04
CA ASN A 44 -2.83 -17.42 0.06
C ASN A 44 -2.54 -16.84 1.46
N GLY A 45 -2.52 -15.50 1.58
CA GLY A 45 -2.17 -14.80 2.82
C GLY A 45 -0.68 -14.53 3.03
N ASN A 46 0.21 -15.21 2.30
CA ASN A 46 1.65 -15.03 2.45
C ASN A 46 2.15 -13.88 1.60
N PHE A 47 2.97 -13.00 2.19
CA PHE A 47 3.64 -11.93 1.45
C PHE A 47 4.52 -12.51 0.33
N THR A 48 4.40 -11.97 -0.87
CA THR A 48 5.12 -12.41 -2.07
C THR A 48 6.05 -11.33 -2.60
N ALA A 49 5.57 -10.09 -2.68
CA ALA A 49 6.35 -8.99 -3.24
C ALA A 49 5.83 -7.61 -2.84
N TYR A 50 6.68 -6.60 -3.01
CA TYR A 50 6.35 -5.18 -2.88
C TYR A 50 6.86 -4.42 -4.11
N GLY A 51 6.04 -3.52 -4.63
CA GLY A 51 6.38 -2.72 -5.79
C GLY A 51 5.52 -1.47 -5.91
N PRO A 52 5.42 -0.88 -7.11
CA PRO A 52 6.34 -1.08 -8.23
C PRO A 52 7.71 -0.44 -7.94
N MET A 53 8.69 -0.75 -8.78
CA MET A 53 9.87 0.10 -8.88
C MET A 53 9.46 1.53 -9.28
N ARG A 54 10.10 2.53 -8.67
CA ARG A 54 9.89 3.93 -9.04
C ARG A 54 10.18 4.13 -10.53
N SER A 55 9.37 4.94 -11.18
CA SER A 55 9.44 5.19 -12.61
C SER A 55 9.23 6.68 -12.89
N ALA A 56 9.56 7.10 -14.11
CA ALA A 56 9.31 8.46 -14.58
C ALA A 56 7.80 8.76 -14.61
N HIS A 57 7.46 10.06 -14.59
CA HIS A 57 6.08 10.53 -14.71
C HIS A 57 5.39 9.87 -15.90
N ARG A 58 4.16 9.38 -15.69
CA ARG A 58 3.28 8.73 -16.67
C ARG A 58 3.73 7.34 -17.12
N TYR A 59 4.68 6.72 -16.43
CA TYR A 59 5.13 5.36 -16.73
C TYR A 59 5.05 4.46 -15.50
N SER A 60 4.57 3.23 -15.66
CA SER A 60 4.58 2.20 -14.61
C SER A 60 5.13 0.90 -15.18
N HIS A 61 5.95 0.20 -14.41
CA HIS A 61 6.49 -1.10 -14.81
C HIS A 61 5.46 -2.20 -14.60
N VAL A 62 5.33 -3.08 -15.60
CA VAL A 62 4.68 -4.38 -15.44
C VAL A 62 5.67 -5.35 -14.81
N ARG A 63 5.23 -6.03 -13.75
CA ARG A 63 5.96 -7.12 -13.10
C ARG A 63 5.15 -8.39 -13.11
N THR A 64 5.85 -9.52 -13.14
CA THR A 64 5.23 -10.85 -13.08
C THR A 64 5.64 -11.56 -11.81
N TYR A 65 4.66 -11.93 -10.99
CA TYR A 65 4.86 -12.66 -9.75
C TYR A 65 4.31 -14.07 -9.85
N LYS A 66 5.03 -15.01 -9.26
CA LYS A 66 4.63 -16.42 -9.21
C LYS A 66 3.74 -16.67 -8.00
N LEU A 67 2.59 -17.30 -8.22
CA LEU A 67 1.60 -17.61 -7.19
C LEU A 67 1.41 -19.12 -7.11
N SER A 68 1.87 -19.72 -6.02
CA SER A 68 1.81 -21.16 -5.81
C SER A 68 0.46 -21.59 -5.20
N PRO A 69 -0.15 -22.68 -5.70
CA PRO A 69 -1.33 -23.24 -5.07
C PRO A 69 -1.03 -23.81 -3.68
N ASP A 70 -2.03 -23.80 -2.80
CA ASP A 70 -1.98 -24.53 -1.54
C ASP A 70 -2.14 -26.05 -1.75
N GLU A 71 -2.10 -26.82 -0.66
CA GLU A 71 -2.23 -28.29 -0.69
C GLU A 71 -3.56 -28.77 -1.29
N CYS A 72 -4.59 -27.93 -1.30
CA CYS A 72 -5.89 -28.22 -1.89
C CYS A 72 -6.01 -27.73 -3.34
N GLY A 73 -4.97 -27.16 -3.92
CA GLY A 73 -4.99 -26.59 -5.27
C GLY A 73 -5.64 -25.21 -5.36
N ARG A 74 -5.77 -24.48 -4.24
CA ARG A 74 -6.36 -23.13 -4.22
C ARG A 74 -5.29 -22.06 -4.32
N VAL A 75 -5.57 -21.01 -5.09
CA VAL A 75 -4.74 -19.81 -5.20
C VAL A 75 -5.62 -18.58 -4.92
N CYS A 76 -5.25 -17.81 -3.90
CA CYS A 76 -5.77 -16.48 -3.66
C CYS A 76 -4.69 -15.46 -4.00
N ALA A 77 -4.93 -14.67 -5.05
CA ALA A 77 -4.14 -13.51 -5.40
C ALA A 77 -4.75 -12.28 -4.72
N ALA A 78 -4.08 -11.74 -3.70
CA ALA A 78 -4.48 -10.50 -3.06
C ALA A 78 -3.41 -9.43 -3.31
N VAL A 79 -3.82 -8.26 -3.80
CA VAL A 79 -2.94 -7.13 -4.08
C VAL A 79 -3.46 -5.89 -3.36
N ILE A 80 -2.68 -5.37 -2.42
CA ILE A 80 -2.97 -4.08 -1.79
C ILE A 80 -2.32 -3.00 -2.64
N VAL A 81 -3.06 -1.97 -3.04
CA VAL A 81 -2.57 -0.83 -3.83
C VAL A 81 -2.87 0.47 -3.09
N CYS A 82 -1.84 1.28 -2.90
CA CYS A 82 -1.95 2.64 -2.37
C CYS A 82 -2.32 3.61 -3.49
N GLY A 83 -3.15 4.60 -3.20
CA GLY A 83 -3.44 5.76 -4.03
C GLY A 83 -3.11 7.01 -3.23
N ALA A 84 -1.90 7.54 -3.39
CA ALA A 84 -1.41 8.62 -2.55
C ALA A 84 -2.04 9.98 -2.93
N GLN A 85 -2.13 10.27 -4.23
CA GLN A 85 -2.71 11.50 -4.81
C GLN A 85 -2.18 12.80 -4.20
N ILE A 86 -0.86 12.83 -4.05
CA ILE A 86 -0.09 13.91 -3.43
C ILE A 86 1.29 13.97 -4.08
N ASN A 87 1.89 15.16 -4.14
CA ASN A 87 3.23 15.34 -4.64
C ASN A 87 4.28 15.03 -3.56
N SER A 88 5.33 14.30 -3.94
CA SER A 88 6.52 14.03 -3.13
C SER A 88 7.73 13.81 -4.05
N PHE A 89 8.89 13.49 -3.49
CA PHE A 89 10.08 13.11 -4.27
C PHE A 89 10.16 11.60 -4.53
N ASP A 90 9.43 10.78 -3.76
CA ASP A 90 9.41 9.34 -3.93
C ASP A 90 8.26 8.82 -4.81
N ARG A 91 7.19 9.61 -4.97
CA ARG A 91 5.99 9.26 -5.72
C ARG A 91 5.52 10.46 -6.55
N VAL A 92 5.09 10.16 -7.77
CA VAL A 92 4.47 11.14 -8.65
C VAL A 92 3.01 11.30 -8.23
N ASN A 93 2.53 12.55 -8.24
CA ASN A 93 1.12 12.86 -8.04
C ASN A 93 0.34 12.53 -9.31
N GLU A 94 -0.11 11.29 -9.44
CA GLU A 94 -0.87 10.78 -10.59
C GLU A 94 -2.10 10.01 -10.13
N PRO A 95 -3.15 9.91 -10.97
CA PRO A 95 -4.33 9.11 -10.66
C PRO A 95 -3.96 7.67 -10.28
N PRO A 96 -4.56 7.12 -9.21
CA PRO A 96 -4.36 5.73 -8.83
C PRO A 96 -4.99 4.78 -9.85
N PHE A 97 -4.31 3.65 -10.10
CA PHE A 97 -4.88 2.56 -10.88
C PHE A 97 -4.31 1.21 -10.45
N PHE A 98 -5.07 0.17 -10.68
CA PHE A 98 -4.67 -1.23 -10.62
C PHE A 98 -4.85 -1.85 -12.01
N ALA A 99 -3.82 -2.54 -12.51
CA ALA A 99 -3.87 -3.27 -13.76
C ALA A 99 -3.22 -4.64 -13.59
N ALA A 100 -4.01 -5.70 -13.73
CA ALA A 100 -3.53 -7.05 -13.55
C ALA A 100 -4.10 -8.05 -14.56
N GLU A 101 -3.33 -9.07 -14.85
CA GLU A 101 -3.75 -10.27 -15.55
C GLU A 101 -3.21 -11.48 -14.79
N LEU A 102 -4.08 -12.44 -14.48
CA LEU A 102 -3.67 -13.72 -13.89
C LEU A 102 -3.62 -14.77 -14.99
N LEU A 103 -2.50 -15.47 -15.09
CA LEU A 103 -2.22 -16.43 -16.15
C LEU A 103 -1.99 -17.82 -15.59
N SER A 104 -2.50 -18.80 -16.32
CA SER A 104 -2.15 -20.21 -16.17
C SER A 104 -1.36 -20.61 -17.42
N ASP A 105 -0.06 -20.87 -17.26
CA ASP A 105 0.93 -20.79 -18.33
C ASP A 105 0.82 -19.42 -19.05
N ASP A 106 0.50 -19.40 -20.34
CA ASP A 106 0.33 -18.18 -21.15
C ASP A 106 -1.13 -17.78 -21.36
N LYS A 107 -2.08 -18.53 -20.80
CA LYS A 107 -3.51 -18.24 -20.93
C LYS A 107 -3.98 -17.34 -19.80
N ILE A 108 -4.50 -16.16 -20.14
CA ILE A 108 -5.18 -15.27 -19.19
C ILE A 108 -6.46 -15.97 -18.70
N ILE A 109 -6.57 -16.14 -17.38
CA ILE A 109 -7.75 -16.70 -16.70
C ILE A 109 -8.53 -15.65 -15.92
N ALA A 110 -7.90 -14.51 -15.60
CA ALA A 110 -8.56 -13.36 -14.99
C ALA A 110 -7.88 -12.05 -15.42
N ARG A 111 -8.66 -10.98 -15.50
CA ARG A 111 -8.22 -9.59 -15.76
C ARG A 111 -8.54 -8.72 -14.56
N SER A 112 -8.05 -7.48 -14.56
CA SER A 112 -8.26 -6.51 -13.49
C SER A 112 -9.71 -6.45 -13.00
N SER A 113 -10.68 -6.38 -13.93
CA SER A 113 -12.12 -6.29 -13.66
C SER A 113 -12.73 -7.53 -12.99
N ASP A 114 -12.04 -8.68 -13.00
CA ASP A 114 -12.49 -9.90 -12.32
C ASP A 114 -12.13 -9.90 -10.82
N PHE A 115 -11.22 -9.02 -10.37
CA PHE A 115 -10.83 -8.93 -8.96
C PHE A 115 -11.90 -8.18 -8.17
N LYS A 116 -12.25 -8.71 -6.99
CA LYS A 116 -13.06 -7.97 -6.01
C LYS A 116 -12.20 -6.92 -5.33
N ALA A 117 -12.70 -5.71 -5.20
CA ALA A 117 -11.99 -4.61 -4.54
C ALA A 117 -12.59 -4.31 -3.17
N TYR A 118 -11.72 -4.04 -2.19
CA TYR A 118 -12.08 -3.70 -0.81
C TYR A 118 -11.31 -2.47 -0.37
N ARG A 119 -11.97 -1.53 0.32
CA ARG A 119 -11.28 -0.38 0.93
C ARG A 119 -10.71 -0.78 2.29
N LEU A 120 -9.42 -0.53 2.49
CA LEU A 120 -8.73 -0.80 3.75
C LEU A 120 -9.00 0.35 4.75
N THR A 121 -10.15 0.30 5.42
CA THR A 121 -10.59 1.33 6.38
C THR A 121 -9.91 1.23 7.75
N ASP A 122 -9.15 0.17 7.97
CA ASP A 122 -8.31 -0.02 9.15
C ASP A 122 -7.01 0.80 9.09
N ARG A 123 -6.58 1.26 7.90
CA ARG A 123 -5.54 2.28 7.73
C ARG A 123 -6.18 3.66 7.67
N LEU A 124 -5.83 4.54 8.61
CA LEU A 124 -6.37 5.90 8.66
C LEU A 124 -6.00 6.69 7.41
N GLN A 125 -6.96 7.46 6.89
CA GLN A 125 -6.80 8.20 5.65
C GLN A 125 -6.17 9.56 5.92
N LYS A 126 -6.73 10.33 6.85
CA LYS A 126 -6.30 11.70 7.13
C LYS A 126 -5.25 11.72 8.23
N VAL A 127 -4.03 11.35 7.85
CA VAL A 127 -2.85 11.42 8.71
C VAL A 127 -1.88 12.47 8.19
N GLN A 128 -0.95 12.89 9.04
CA GLN A 128 0.07 13.86 8.65
C GLN A 128 0.97 13.33 7.52
N ARG A 129 1.67 14.25 6.85
CA ARG A 129 2.73 13.83 5.92
C ARG A 129 3.88 13.19 6.69
N TYR A 130 4.53 12.23 6.04
CA TYR A 130 5.77 11.66 6.59
C TYR A 130 6.91 12.68 6.48
N SER A 131 7.02 13.35 5.32
CA SER A 131 8.03 14.38 5.06
C SER A 131 7.71 15.13 3.76
N PHE A 132 8.65 15.93 3.26
CA PHE A 132 8.64 16.46 1.90
C PHE A 132 8.98 15.39 0.86
N GLN A 133 9.85 14.44 1.23
CA GLN A 133 10.36 13.41 0.34
C GLN A 133 9.34 12.28 0.14
N ARG A 134 8.54 11.99 1.17
CA ARG A 134 7.54 10.92 1.18
C ARG A 134 6.12 11.46 1.28
N THR A 135 5.15 10.61 1.03
CA THR A 135 3.72 10.95 1.03
C THR A 135 3.19 11.09 2.46
N PHE A 136 2.35 10.17 2.91
CA PHE A 136 1.72 10.17 4.23
C PHE A 136 2.47 9.25 5.19
N THR A 137 2.36 9.52 6.49
CA THR A 137 2.62 8.50 7.50
C THR A 137 1.55 7.41 7.41
N GLU A 138 1.70 6.36 8.21
CA GLU A 138 0.68 5.32 8.34
C GLU A 138 0.27 5.20 9.80
N SER A 139 -1.02 5.05 10.03
CA SER A 139 -1.58 4.67 11.31
C SER A 139 -2.76 3.75 11.09
N TYR A 140 -2.92 2.82 12.01
CA TYR A 140 -3.82 1.69 11.87
C TYR A 140 -4.69 1.54 13.10
N LYS A 141 -6.00 1.44 12.86
CA LYS A 141 -6.99 0.97 13.84
C LYS A 141 -7.32 -0.48 13.52
N LEU A 142 -6.45 -1.38 13.98
CA LEU A 142 -6.59 -2.82 13.77
C LEU A 142 -7.63 -3.38 14.74
N THR A 143 -8.86 -3.57 14.27
CA THR A 143 -9.90 -4.29 15.04
C THR A 143 -9.88 -5.80 14.76
N GLU A 144 -9.39 -6.19 13.57
CA GLU A 144 -9.30 -7.57 13.11
C GLU A 144 -8.04 -7.74 12.24
N ASP A 145 -7.54 -8.97 12.12
CA ASP A 145 -6.44 -9.30 11.20
C ASP A 145 -6.95 -9.32 9.74
N ARG A 146 -6.13 -8.82 8.80
CA ARG A 146 -6.38 -8.88 7.36
C ARG A 146 -6.23 -10.28 6.78
N GLU A 147 -5.76 -11.26 7.54
CA GLU A 147 -5.53 -12.64 7.09
C GLU A 147 -6.73 -13.22 6.31
N ALA A 148 -7.96 -13.00 6.80
CA ALA A 148 -9.17 -13.45 6.12
C ALA A 148 -9.30 -12.85 4.70
N LEU A 149 -9.13 -11.54 4.55
CA LEU A 149 -9.13 -10.85 3.26
C LEU A 149 -8.00 -11.37 2.35
N LEU A 150 -6.77 -11.49 2.88
CA LEU A 150 -5.58 -11.89 2.12
C LEU A 150 -5.65 -13.36 1.66
N LYS A 151 -6.45 -14.19 2.33
CA LYS A 151 -6.81 -15.57 1.93
C LYS A 151 -8.07 -15.64 1.07
N GLY A 152 -8.72 -14.50 0.81
CA GLY A 152 -9.93 -14.42 -0.01
C GLY A 152 -11.19 -14.97 0.68
N ASN A 153 -11.18 -15.02 2.00
CA ASN A 153 -12.32 -15.33 2.84
C ASN A 153 -13.18 -14.08 3.07
N GLU A 154 -14.35 -14.27 3.66
CA GLU A 154 -15.19 -13.16 4.10
C GLU A 154 -14.46 -12.32 5.15
N CYS A 155 -14.61 -10.99 5.05
CA CYS A 155 -13.98 -10.04 5.97
C CYS A 155 -14.92 -8.84 6.18
N GLY A 156 -14.73 -8.10 7.28
CA GLY A 156 -15.54 -6.92 7.61
C GLY A 156 -15.21 -5.65 6.81
N LEU A 157 -14.21 -5.71 5.91
CA LEU A 157 -13.79 -4.54 5.14
C LEU A 157 -14.80 -4.24 4.01
N PRO A 158 -15.15 -2.96 3.77
CA PRO A 158 -16.17 -2.61 2.79
C PRO A 158 -15.70 -2.90 1.37
N ALA A 159 -16.51 -3.66 0.63
CA ALA A 159 -16.34 -3.83 -0.81
C ALA A 159 -16.58 -2.49 -1.52
N VAL A 160 -15.84 -2.26 -2.60
CA VAL A 160 -15.98 -1.06 -3.44
C VAL A 160 -16.14 -1.43 -4.90
N CYS A 161 -16.97 -0.66 -5.62
CA CYS A 161 -17.09 -0.80 -7.05
C CYS A 161 -15.87 -0.21 -7.75
N THR A 162 -15.44 -0.85 -8.83
CA THR A 162 -14.34 -0.39 -9.69
C THR A 162 -14.83 -0.18 -11.11
N GLU A 163 -14.29 0.82 -11.77
CA GLU A 163 -14.50 1.07 -13.19
C GLU A 163 -13.16 1.31 -13.89
N GLN A 164 -13.20 1.25 -15.22
CA GLN A 164 -12.05 1.59 -16.03
C GLN A 164 -11.63 3.04 -15.77
N THR A 165 -10.34 3.26 -15.56
CA THR A 165 -9.76 4.58 -15.31
C THR A 165 -8.60 4.86 -16.26
N GLU A 166 -8.27 6.13 -16.43
CA GLU A 166 -7.01 6.52 -17.05
C GLU A 166 -5.83 6.18 -16.13
N GLY A 167 -4.65 5.98 -16.71
CA GLY A 167 -3.44 5.74 -15.94
C GLY A 167 -2.22 5.61 -16.82
N ASN A 168 -1.08 5.30 -16.22
CA ASN A 168 0.24 5.41 -16.82
C ASN A 168 0.46 4.48 -18.03
N THR A 169 1.36 4.89 -18.91
CA THR A 169 1.88 4.01 -19.96
C THR A 169 2.63 2.85 -19.31
N LEU A 170 2.29 1.62 -19.71
CA LEU A 170 2.85 0.43 -19.10
C LEU A 170 4.15 0.03 -19.81
N LEU A 171 5.25 0.01 -19.07
CA LEU A 171 6.54 -0.46 -19.55
C LEU A 171 6.62 -1.97 -19.34
N SER A 172 7.12 -2.68 -20.35
CA SER A 172 7.38 -4.12 -20.22
C SER A 172 8.37 -4.41 -19.10
N ASP A 173 8.37 -5.65 -18.65
CA ASP A 173 9.35 -6.10 -17.68
C ASP A 173 10.76 -6.01 -18.30
N GLY A 174 11.56 -5.08 -17.79
CA GLY A 174 12.89 -4.76 -18.32
C GLY A 174 14.01 -5.65 -17.80
N GLY A 175 13.70 -6.75 -17.12
CA GLY A 175 14.70 -7.67 -16.54
C GLY A 175 15.45 -7.07 -15.34
N LEU A 176 14.85 -6.09 -14.65
CA LEU A 176 15.40 -5.53 -13.42
C LEU A 176 15.19 -6.54 -12.28
N SER A 177 16.21 -6.71 -11.43
CA SER A 177 16.14 -7.61 -10.28
C SER A 177 15.14 -7.11 -9.24
N GLU A 178 14.32 -8.01 -8.72
CA GLU A 178 13.47 -7.72 -7.57
C GLU A 178 14.29 -7.64 -6.27
N PRO A 179 13.82 -6.90 -5.25
CA PRO A 179 14.40 -6.93 -3.92
C PRO A 179 14.34 -8.36 -3.34
N ASP A 180 15.33 -8.68 -2.50
CA ASP A 180 15.24 -9.84 -1.62
C ASP A 180 14.47 -9.47 -0.34
N TYR A 181 13.63 -10.39 0.12
CA TYR A 181 12.75 -10.24 1.28
C TYR A 181 13.07 -11.25 2.37
N HIS A 182 14.36 -11.53 2.61
CA HIS A 182 14.76 -12.40 3.69
C HIS A 182 14.43 -11.80 5.06
N PHE A 183 13.98 -12.66 5.98
CA PHE A 183 13.77 -12.27 7.36
C PHE A 183 15.11 -12.01 8.05
N VAL A 184 15.21 -10.87 8.70
CA VAL A 184 16.35 -10.53 9.57
C VAL A 184 15.83 -10.50 11.00
N CYS A 185 16.44 -11.30 11.88
CA CYS A 185 16.16 -11.24 13.30
C CYS A 185 16.97 -10.09 13.93
N GLY A 186 16.29 -9.23 14.70
CA GLY A 186 16.97 -8.23 15.51
C GLY A 186 17.82 -8.88 16.60
N VAL A 187 19.00 -8.31 16.86
CA VAL A 187 19.82 -8.65 18.02
C VAL A 187 19.63 -7.54 19.06
N PRO A 188 19.30 -7.85 20.33
CA PRO A 188 19.18 -6.82 21.35
C PRO A 188 20.54 -6.15 21.56
N VAL A 189 20.59 -4.82 21.41
CA VAL A 189 21.81 -4.00 21.61
C VAL A 189 21.76 -3.24 22.93
N GLU A 190 20.58 -2.83 23.37
CA GLU A 190 20.34 -2.04 24.56
C GLU A 190 18.97 -2.39 25.14
N SER A 191 18.82 -2.28 26.45
CA SER A 191 17.54 -2.39 27.15
C SER A 191 17.33 -1.16 28.04
N GLY A 192 16.07 -0.90 28.36
CA GLY A 192 15.68 0.25 29.15
C GLY A 192 14.17 0.34 29.32
N ASN A 193 13.75 1.42 29.95
CA ASN A 193 12.34 1.72 30.21
C ASN A 193 11.88 2.87 29.32
N ALA A 194 10.77 2.69 28.62
CA ALA A 194 10.09 3.73 27.86
C ALA A 194 8.87 4.23 28.62
N PHE A 195 8.67 5.54 28.67
CA PHE A 195 7.51 6.18 29.29
C PHE A 195 7.09 7.43 28.52
N THR A 196 5.84 7.84 28.72
CA THR A 196 5.29 9.06 28.11
C THR A 196 5.48 10.22 29.08
N ASP A 197 6.20 11.27 28.66
CA ASP A 197 6.29 12.54 29.38
C ASP A 197 5.24 13.52 28.85
N PRO A 198 4.14 13.78 29.60
CA PRO A 198 3.07 14.66 29.13
C PRO A 198 3.50 16.13 29.00
N GLU A 199 4.54 16.55 29.74
CA GLU A 199 5.05 17.93 29.75
C GLU A 199 6.11 18.18 28.66
N ARG A 200 6.57 17.11 27.99
CA ARG A 200 7.54 17.22 26.91
C ARG A 200 6.96 18.03 25.75
N LYS A 201 7.65 19.11 25.40
CA LYS A 201 7.29 19.94 24.25
C LYS A 201 7.51 19.16 22.96
N VAL A 202 6.44 19.04 22.19
CA VAL A 202 6.44 18.42 20.87
C VAL A 202 6.77 19.48 19.82
N VAL A 203 7.60 19.12 18.83
CA VAL A 203 8.01 20.03 17.75
C VAL A 203 7.23 19.70 16.48
N TYR A 204 6.50 20.68 15.96
CA TYR A 204 5.81 20.55 14.69
C TYR A 204 6.67 21.10 13.56
N ASP A 205 6.94 20.25 12.57
CA ASP A 205 7.69 20.66 11.40
C ASP A 205 6.80 21.25 10.29
N ARG A 206 7.43 21.66 9.19
CA ARG A 206 6.74 22.25 8.03
C ARG A 206 5.99 21.22 7.18
N SER A 207 6.32 19.94 7.28
CA SER A 207 5.59 18.88 6.58
C SER A 207 4.21 18.63 7.23
N LEU A 208 4.13 18.80 8.55
CA LEU A 208 2.88 18.82 9.32
C LEU A 208 2.13 20.14 9.15
N THR A 209 2.78 21.27 9.46
CA THR A 209 2.10 22.58 9.54
C THR A 209 1.83 23.22 8.17
N GLY A 210 2.63 22.90 7.16
CA GLY A 210 2.60 23.56 5.85
C GLY A 210 3.11 25.01 5.85
N ILE A 211 3.59 25.54 6.99
CA ILE A 211 4.03 26.94 7.08
C ILE A 211 5.27 27.16 6.21
N GLY A 212 5.18 28.14 5.30
CA GLY A 212 6.25 28.47 4.36
C GLY A 212 6.40 27.48 3.20
N CYS A 213 5.49 26.50 3.07
CA CYS A 213 5.45 25.62 1.90
C CYS A 213 4.83 26.32 0.69
N ALA A 214 5.23 25.90 -0.51
CA ALA A 214 4.63 26.40 -1.73
C ALA A 214 3.13 26.03 -1.81
N PRO A 215 2.29 26.82 -2.52
CA PRO A 215 0.85 26.53 -2.66
C PRO A 215 0.55 25.13 -3.22
N ALA A 216 1.46 24.56 -4.01
CA ALA A 216 1.34 23.23 -4.59
C ALA A 216 1.77 22.09 -3.62
N PHE A 217 2.11 22.37 -2.37
CA PHE A 217 2.41 21.35 -1.37
C PHE A 217 1.12 20.76 -0.82
N LEU A 218 0.66 19.67 -1.46
CA LEU A 218 -0.57 19.00 -1.04
C LEU A 218 -0.34 18.32 0.31
N ARG A 219 -1.37 18.35 1.17
CA ARG A 219 -1.46 17.69 2.49
C ARG A 219 -2.92 17.70 2.94
N PHE A 220 -3.23 17.01 4.03
CA PHE A 220 -4.45 17.33 4.79
C PHE A 220 -4.19 18.55 5.69
N PRO A 221 -5.17 19.45 5.85
CA PRO A 221 -5.18 20.46 6.91
C PRO A 221 -5.02 19.81 8.29
N MET A 222 -4.38 20.49 9.24
CA MET A 222 -4.03 19.87 10.53
C MET A 222 -5.29 19.60 11.36
N GLU A 223 -6.25 20.51 11.27
CA GLU A 223 -7.59 20.44 11.84
C GLU A 223 -8.46 19.32 11.26
N GLU A 224 -8.07 18.74 10.12
CA GLU A 224 -8.77 17.61 9.50
C GLU A 224 -8.13 16.26 9.80
N LEU A 225 -6.98 16.24 10.47
CA LEU A 225 -6.28 15.00 10.77
C LEU A 225 -7.07 14.16 11.76
N GLU A 226 -7.20 12.87 11.47
CA GLU A 226 -7.76 11.87 12.38
C GLU A 226 -6.84 11.65 13.59
N GLU A 227 -5.55 11.98 13.43
CA GLU A 227 -4.52 11.91 14.45
C GLU A 227 -3.27 12.71 14.06
N VAL A 228 -2.49 13.10 15.06
CA VAL A 228 -1.19 13.76 14.89
C VAL A 228 -0.13 12.88 15.55
N LEU A 229 0.51 12.00 14.78
CA LEU A 229 1.50 11.03 15.29
C LEU A 229 2.60 11.67 16.12
N VAL A 230 2.99 12.89 15.77
CA VAL A 230 4.04 13.64 16.47
C VAL A 230 3.61 13.99 17.91
N ASP A 231 2.31 14.12 18.21
CA ASP A 231 1.82 14.36 19.57
C ASP A 231 1.98 13.15 20.50
N GLU A 232 1.97 11.95 19.96
CA GLU A 232 2.20 10.71 20.69
C GLU A 232 3.70 10.40 20.74
N ALA A 233 4.32 10.20 19.56
CA ALA A 233 5.71 9.79 19.45
C ALA A 233 6.69 10.81 20.03
N GLY A 234 6.37 12.11 19.92
CA GLY A 234 7.19 13.20 20.44
C GLY A 234 7.28 13.23 21.98
N LYS A 235 6.36 12.56 22.68
CA LYS A 235 6.30 12.47 24.13
C LYS A 235 6.98 11.23 24.71
N ILE A 236 7.36 10.27 23.87
CA ILE A 236 8.05 9.06 24.31
C ILE A 236 9.47 9.43 24.75
N VAL A 237 9.83 9.01 25.96
CA VAL A 237 11.17 9.15 26.55
C VAL A 237 11.68 7.77 26.93
N CYS A 238 12.94 7.51 26.62
CA CYS A 238 13.62 6.26 26.98
C CYS A 238 14.69 6.52 28.02
N ARG A 239 14.76 5.67 29.04
CA ARG A 239 15.84 5.61 30.02
C ARG A 239 16.54 4.24 29.89
N PRO A 240 17.82 4.19 29.50
CA PRO A 240 18.59 2.94 29.47
C PRO A 240 18.64 2.28 30.86
N ASP A 241 18.74 0.96 30.88
CA ASP A 241 19.13 0.24 32.10
C ASP A 241 20.61 0.55 32.42
N ASP A 242 20.95 0.70 33.71
CA ASP A 242 22.32 0.96 34.17
C ASP A 242 23.26 -0.24 33.95
#